data_AF-A0A543EFZ7-F1
#
_entry.id   AF-A0A543EFZ7-F1
#
_cell.length_a   1.000
_cell.length_b   1.000
_cell.length_c   1.000
_cell.angle_alpha   90.00
_cell.angle_beta   90.00
_cell.angle_gamma   90.00
#
_symmetry.space_group_name_H-M   'P 1'
#
loop_
_entity.id
_entity.type
_entity.pdbx_description
1 polymer ?
#
loop_
_entity_poly.entity_id
_entity_poly.type
_entity_poly.pdbx_seq_one_letter_code
_entity_poly.pdbx_strand_id
1 'polypeptide(L)'
;MKIKNLYSLITVFTATAITYAQVGINTVTPQATLDVAGNTSTTMKDGILPPRVSKQQLASKDAGTYGSAQAGALVYITDTTAPSGTTPSLSQVADISNNGYYYFTGSAWVPFSVNLYNADGILSGNRVVTQDASTLAFTSTSTNGFSVDGATFSVDAANDRVGLGTASPEARFHVVSTVPTLNRYNLIDATAGTNQYGIMALRNTSALATGNYSLLGFTNSGPASGGANWALGSIRTGSTLTNGSEEDFYIGNSTGGGLIERMRINPTTGNVGIGTSSASNKLHINATNPVRLEGLQAASGTSGSLTVNSTGVVQLKNSASISAARGTGIVTITTNNTFVNTSVSAKTFDNLSEMAGNTFIASSTGLYKVDFIVNYPQRGATEDGGDGYLGYAQISLNGIQQSFTNTKVTLPEASGAPSFVSCTNSTLIKMNAGQVLSFQALSFGSTPNTTNIVAPFTINVVRID
;
A
#
# COMPACT_ATOMS: atom_id res chain seq x y z
N MET A 1 -93.43 -108.86 4.01
CA MET A 1 -94.25 -107.80 4.63
C MET A 1 -93.46 -107.16 5.77
N LYS A 2 -93.04 -105.89 5.55
CA LYS A 2 -92.70 -104.78 6.48
C LYS A 2 -91.56 -104.89 7.53
N ILE A 3 -90.59 -103.99 7.35
CA ILE A 3 -89.59 -103.41 8.27
C ILE A 3 -90.23 -102.31 9.14
N LYS A 4 -89.77 -102.12 10.41
CA LYS A 4 -89.70 -100.84 11.19
C LYS A 4 -88.75 -101.05 12.40
N ASN A 5 -88.03 -100.11 13.02
CA ASN A 5 -87.51 -98.74 12.76
C ASN A 5 -86.59 -98.42 13.97
N LEU A 6 -85.50 -97.69 13.77
CA LEU A 6 -84.59 -97.17 14.81
C LEU A 6 -84.57 -95.64 14.72
N TYR A 7 -84.63 -94.92 15.85
CA TYR A 7 -84.39 -93.47 15.91
C TYR A 7 -83.56 -93.11 17.15
N SER A 8 -82.57 -92.24 16.92
CA SER A 8 -81.83 -91.47 17.93
C SER A 8 -81.53 -90.09 17.34
N LEU A 9 -81.38 -89.10 18.24
CA LEU A 9 -80.69 -87.82 18.07
C LEU A 9 -81.54 -86.60 17.67
N ILE A 10 -81.58 -85.59 18.56
CA ILE A 10 -81.31 -84.16 18.30
C ILE A 10 -81.32 -83.41 19.64
N THR A 11 -80.18 -82.81 19.99
CA THR A 11 -80.03 -81.64 20.87
C THR A 11 -78.84 -80.86 20.33
N VAL A 12 -79.08 -79.68 19.74
CA VAL A 12 -78.02 -78.74 19.36
C VAL A 12 -78.42 -77.35 19.84
N PHE A 13 -77.65 -76.86 20.80
CA PHE A 13 -77.68 -75.50 21.33
C PHE A 13 -76.72 -74.62 20.53
N THR A 14 -77.18 -73.43 20.19
CA THR A 14 -76.47 -72.34 19.51
C THR A 14 -75.41 -71.69 20.41
N ALA A 15 -74.16 -71.64 19.93
CA ALA A 15 -73.13 -70.74 20.45
C ALA A 15 -72.69 -69.81 19.32
N THR A 16 -73.12 -68.55 19.37
CA THR A 16 -72.64 -67.49 18.47
C THR A 16 -71.29 -66.99 18.99
N ALA A 17 -70.20 -67.43 18.38
CA ALA A 17 -68.89 -66.81 18.57
C ALA A 17 -68.87 -65.47 17.84
N ILE A 18 -68.51 -64.40 18.54
CA ILE A 18 -68.24 -63.09 17.93
C ILE A 18 -66.94 -63.24 17.14
N THR A 19 -67.04 -63.48 15.83
CA THR A 19 -65.86 -63.48 14.96
C THR A 19 -65.44 -62.03 14.72
N TYR A 20 -64.28 -61.64 15.21
CA TYR A 20 -63.68 -60.37 14.84
C TYR A 20 -63.31 -60.38 13.35
N ALA A 21 -63.49 -59.28 12.65
CA ALA A 21 -63.27 -59.17 11.20
C ALA A 21 -61.78 -59.10 10.79
N GLN A 22 -60.83 -59.51 11.65
CA GLN A 22 -59.41 -59.54 11.31
C GLN A 22 -59.01 -60.86 10.65
N VAL A 23 -58.10 -60.77 9.68
CA VAL A 23 -57.48 -61.89 9.01
C VAL A 23 -56.01 -61.97 9.44
N GLY A 24 -55.66 -63.00 10.18
CA GLY A 24 -54.28 -63.36 10.46
C GLY A 24 -53.77 -64.36 9.43
N ILE A 25 -52.65 -64.06 8.78
CA ILE A 25 -51.90 -65.00 7.94
C ILE A 25 -50.63 -65.35 8.70
N ASN A 26 -50.46 -66.64 8.99
CA ASN A 26 -49.30 -67.16 9.74
C ASN A 26 -49.18 -66.59 11.18
N THR A 27 -50.27 -66.03 11.74
CA THR A 27 -50.41 -65.61 13.15
C THR A 27 -51.82 -65.94 13.65
N VAL A 28 -51.93 -66.42 14.89
CA VAL A 28 -53.22 -66.72 15.55
C VAL A 28 -53.76 -65.55 16.38
N THR A 29 -52.99 -64.47 16.45
CA THR A 29 -53.30 -63.27 17.23
C THR A 29 -53.05 -62.02 16.38
N PRO A 30 -53.84 -61.82 15.29
CA PRO A 30 -53.63 -60.73 14.36
C PRO A 30 -53.75 -59.36 15.04
N GLN A 31 -52.78 -58.49 14.78
CA GLN A 31 -52.72 -57.13 15.35
C GLN A 31 -53.31 -56.05 14.43
N ALA A 32 -53.76 -56.42 13.22
CA ALA A 32 -54.41 -55.54 12.26
C ALA A 32 -55.53 -56.28 11.52
N THR A 33 -56.38 -55.56 10.77
CA THR A 33 -57.42 -56.17 9.92
C THR A 33 -56.86 -57.21 8.95
N LEU A 34 -55.63 -57.00 8.48
CA LEU A 34 -54.79 -58.02 7.86
C LEU A 34 -53.42 -57.99 8.53
N ASP A 35 -53.05 -59.05 9.23
CA ASP A 35 -51.74 -59.23 9.83
C ASP A 35 -51.03 -60.42 9.17
N VAL A 36 -49.85 -60.17 8.60
CA VAL A 36 -49.06 -61.18 7.89
C VAL A 36 -47.73 -61.33 8.60
N ALA A 37 -47.61 -62.36 9.43
CA ALA A 37 -46.40 -62.63 10.19
C ALA A 37 -45.39 -63.43 9.36
N GLY A 38 -44.10 -63.06 9.43
CA GLY A 38 -43.02 -63.81 8.81
C GLY A 38 -42.84 -65.21 9.43
N ASN A 39 -42.32 -66.14 8.66
CA ASN A 39 -42.07 -67.51 9.07
C ASN A 39 -40.57 -67.70 9.39
N THR A 40 -40.25 -68.40 10.48
CA THR A 40 -38.85 -68.65 10.86
C THR A 40 -38.16 -69.73 10.00
N SER A 41 -38.91 -70.46 9.17
CA SER A 41 -38.39 -71.45 8.23
C SER A 41 -37.63 -70.80 7.08
N THR A 42 -36.40 -71.25 6.83
CA THR A 42 -35.55 -70.75 5.74
C THR A 42 -35.99 -71.16 4.34
N THR A 43 -36.98 -72.05 4.20
CA THR A 43 -37.54 -72.49 2.91
C THR A 43 -38.90 -71.86 2.60
N MET A 44 -39.46 -71.10 3.54
CA MET A 44 -40.72 -70.39 3.37
C MET A 44 -40.50 -69.03 2.69
N LYS A 45 -41.48 -68.60 1.90
CA LYS A 45 -41.45 -67.31 1.21
C LYS A 45 -42.34 -66.34 1.97
N ASP A 46 -41.72 -65.44 2.71
CA ASP A 46 -42.42 -64.35 3.39
C ASP A 46 -42.64 -63.17 2.45
N GLY A 47 -43.80 -62.53 2.57
CA GLY A 47 -44.09 -61.28 1.87
C GLY A 47 -45.53 -61.19 1.39
N ILE A 48 -45.92 -59.96 1.06
CA ILE A 48 -47.19 -59.65 0.40
C ILE A 48 -46.86 -59.27 -1.04
N LEU A 49 -47.47 -59.95 -2.00
CA LEU A 49 -47.35 -59.59 -3.42
C LEU A 49 -48.52 -58.68 -3.80
N PRO A 50 -48.32 -57.35 -3.89
CA PRO A 50 -49.35 -56.49 -4.45
C PRO A 50 -49.51 -56.77 -5.96
N PRO A 51 -50.59 -56.27 -6.57
CA PRO A 51 -50.72 -56.27 -8.03
C PRO A 51 -49.45 -55.74 -8.70
N ARG A 52 -48.94 -56.54 -9.64
CA ARG A 52 -47.77 -56.22 -10.45
C ARG A 52 -48.24 -55.71 -11.79
N VAL A 53 -47.97 -54.45 -12.10
CA VAL A 53 -48.54 -53.75 -13.27
C VAL A 53 -47.49 -52.87 -13.93
N SER A 54 -47.56 -52.68 -15.24
CA SER A 54 -46.71 -51.73 -15.96
C SER A 54 -47.26 -50.31 -15.94
N LYS A 55 -46.38 -49.33 -16.19
CA LYS A 55 -46.75 -47.92 -16.40
C LYS A 55 -47.78 -47.77 -17.53
N GLN A 56 -47.63 -48.53 -18.62
CA GLN A 56 -48.64 -48.60 -19.69
C GLN A 56 -49.99 -49.14 -19.19
N GLN A 57 -49.99 -50.24 -18.43
CA GLN A 57 -51.23 -50.85 -17.92
C GLN A 57 -52.01 -49.92 -16.98
N LEU A 58 -51.31 -49.04 -16.24
CA LEU A 58 -51.93 -48.01 -15.44
C LEU A 58 -52.37 -46.81 -16.28
N ALA A 59 -51.55 -46.34 -17.22
CA ALA A 59 -51.87 -45.22 -18.10
C ALA A 59 -53.07 -45.51 -19.03
N SER A 60 -53.25 -46.76 -19.45
CA SER A 60 -54.36 -47.22 -20.31
C SER A 60 -55.67 -47.48 -19.57
N LYS A 61 -55.72 -47.33 -18.23
CA LYS A 61 -57.00 -47.43 -17.52
C LYS A 61 -57.94 -46.31 -17.98
N ASP A 62 -59.22 -46.65 -18.11
CA ASP A 62 -60.26 -45.67 -18.41
C ASP A 62 -60.28 -44.58 -17.33
N ALA A 63 -60.59 -43.35 -17.76
CA ALA A 63 -60.70 -42.22 -16.86
C ALA A 63 -61.70 -42.52 -15.73
N GLY A 64 -61.26 -42.34 -14.48
CA GLY A 64 -62.07 -42.61 -13.29
C GLY A 64 -61.97 -44.03 -12.72
N THR A 65 -61.18 -44.94 -13.33
CA THR A 65 -60.96 -46.29 -12.79
C THR A 65 -60.25 -46.27 -11.43
N TYR A 66 -59.20 -45.45 -11.31
CA TYR A 66 -58.54 -45.16 -10.04
C TYR A 66 -58.93 -43.76 -9.60
N GLY A 67 -59.71 -43.69 -8.52
CA GLY A 67 -60.17 -42.46 -7.89
C GLY A 67 -60.03 -42.50 -6.37
N SER A 68 -60.76 -41.64 -5.68
CA SER A 68 -60.65 -41.48 -4.22
C SER A 68 -60.85 -42.78 -3.43
N ALA A 69 -61.73 -43.67 -3.89
CA ALA A 69 -61.99 -44.96 -3.25
C ALA A 69 -60.80 -45.94 -3.32
N GLN A 70 -59.81 -45.69 -4.18
CA GLN A 70 -58.61 -46.53 -4.33
C GLN A 70 -57.35 -45.87 -3.74
N ALA A 71 -57.47 -44.77 -3.01
CA ALA A 71 -56.34 -44.19 -2.29
C ALA A 71 -55.75 -45.23 -1.31
N GLY A 72 -54.42 -45.35 -1.28
CA GLY A 72 -53.70 -46.37 -0.53
C GLY A 72 -53.54 -47.71 -1.26
N ALA A 73 -54.07 -47.85 -2.48
CA ALA A 73 -53.81 -49.03 -3.31
C ALA A 73 -52.31 -49.16 -3.56
N LEU A 74 -51.75 -50.32 -3.21
CA LEU A 74 -50.35 -50.64 -3.42
C LEU A 74 -50.18 -51.42 -4.71
N VAL A 75 -49.19 -51.04 -5.49
CA VAL A 75 -48.76 -51.80 -6.66
C VAL A 75 -47.25 -51.91 -6.69
N TYR A 76 -46.78 -52.93 -7.37
CA TYR A 76 -45.39 -53.02 -7.79
C TYR A 76 -45.32 -52.75 -9.29
N ILE A 77 -44.62 -51.69 -9.69
CA ILE A 77 -44.44 -51.34 -11.10
C ILE A 77 -43.40 -52.26 -11.74
N THR A 78 -43.82 -53.01 -12.75
CA THR A 78 -42.97 -54.00 -13.44
C THR A 78 -42.25 -53.46 -14.66
N ASP A 79 -42.74 -52.38 -15.27
CA ASP A 79 -42.18 -51.76 -16.48
C ASP A 79 -42.55 -50.27 -16.50
N THR A 80 -41.58 -49.41 -16.85
CA THR A 80 -41.69 -47.94 -16.85
C THR A 80 -41.60 -47.31 -18.24
N THR A 81 -41.55 -48.13 -19.30
CA THR A 81 -41.53 -47.66 -20.68
C THR A 81 -42.61 -46.61 -20.92
N ALA A 82 -42.25 -45.52 -21.61
CA ALA A 82 -43.15 -44.41 -21.87
C ALA A 82 -44.45 -44.93 -22.51
N PRO A 83 -45.63 -44.64 -21.93
CA PRO A 83 -46.88 -45.13 -22.47
C PRO A 83 -47.13 -44.62 -23.90
N SER A 84 -47.68 -45.48 -24.75
CA SER A 84 -48.03 -45.16 -26.13
C SER A 84 -49.50 -45.52 -26.43
N GLY A 85 -50.03 -44.98 -27.52
CA GLY A 85 -51.44 -45.16 -27.90
C GLY A 85 -52.42 -44.48 -26.94
N THR A 86 -53.65 -44.99 -26.90
CA THR A 86 -54.71 -44.42 -26.05
C THR A 86 -54.42 -44.66 -24.57
N THR A 87 -54.12 -43.59 -23.85
CA THR A 87 -53.72 -43.61 -22.44
C THR A 87 -54.54 -42.59 -21.63
N PRO A 88 -55.82 -42.90 -21.33
CA PRO A 88 -56.73 -41.94 -20.71
C PRO A 88 -56.31 -41.46 -19.32
N SER A 89 -55.47 -42.25 -18.63
CA SER A 89 -54.97 -41.97 -17.27
C SER A 89 -53.49 -41.56 -17.24
N LEU A 90 -52.96 -41.02 -18.35
CA LEU A 90 -51.54 -40.68 -18.48
C LEU A 90 -51.03 -39.72 -17.40
N SER A 91 -51.85 -38.77 -16.95
CA SER A 91 -51.48 -37.82 -15.89
C SER A 91 -51.29 -38.48 -14.53
N GLN A 92 -51.97 -39.61 -14.27
CA GLN A 92 -51.89 -40.30 -12.99
C GLN A 92 -50.57 -41.07 -12.81
N VAL A 93 -49.81 -41.28 -13.88
CA VAL A 93 -48.55 -42.06 -13.87
C VAL A 93 -47.32 -41.20 -14.10
N ALA A 94 -47.45 -39.87 -13.98
CA ALA A 94 -46.36 -38.92 -14.24
C ALA A 94 -45.12 -39.21 -13.37
N ASP A 95 -45.33 -39.53 -12.10
CA ASP A 95 -44.25 -39.75 -11.11
C ASP A 95 -43.66 -41.18 -11.14
N ILE A 96 -44.13 -42.04 -12.06
CA ILE A 96 -43.56 -43.36 -12.27
C ILE A 96 -42.33 -43.25 -13.16
N SER A 97 -41.15 -43.20 -12.54
CA SER A 97 -39.86 -43.13 -13.24
C SER A 97 -38.99 -44.38 -13.09
N ASN A 98 -39.33 -45.27 -12.15
CA ASN A 98 -38.55 -46.48 -11.84
C ASN A 98 -39.48 -47.66 -11.50
N ASN A 99 -39.02 -48.90 -11.70
CA ASN A 99 -39.71 -50.08 -11.17
C ASN A 99 -39.63 -50.07 -9.63
N GLY A 100 -40.69 -50.45 -8.94
CA GLY A 100 -40.72 -50.44 -7.48
C GLY A 100 -42.12 -50.38 -6.90
N TYR A 101 -42.19 -50.18 -5.58
CA TYR A 101 -43.47 -50.00 -4.90
C TYR A 101 -43.96 -48.57 -5.10
N TYR A 102 -45.22 -48.48 -5.50
CA TYR A 102 -45.97 -47.24 -5.61
C TYR A 102 -47.28 -47.41 -4.86
N TYR A 103 -47.78 -46.31 -4.33
CA TYR A 103 -49.14 -46.26 -3.81
C TYR A 103 -49.94 -45.21 -4.57
N PHE A 104 -51.23 -45.46 -4.73
CA PHE A 104 -52.14 -44.50 -5.33
C PHE A 104 -52.57 -43.47 -4.28
N THR A 105 -52.43 -42.18 -4.59
CA THR A 105 -52.79 -41.09 -3.68
C THR A 105 -54.28 -40.71 -3.75
N GLY A 106 -55.06 -41.38 -4.62
CA GLY A 106 -56.40 -40.95 -5.02
C GLY A 106 -56.39 -40.12 -6.31
N SER A 107 -55.23 -39.67 -6.77
CA SER A 107 -55.06 -38.88 -8.00
C SER A 107 -53.84 -39.29 -8.85
N ALA A 108 -52.75 -39.77 -8.24
CA ALA A 108 -51.54 -40.19 -8.93
C ALA A 108 -50.84 -41.37 -8.24
N TRP A 109 -49.98 -42.05 -8.98
CA TRP A 109 -49.10 -43.11 -8.50
C TRP A 109 -47.75 -42.52 -8.11
N VAL A 110 -47.43 -42.54 -6.82
CA VAL A 110 -46.18 -41.98 -6.30
C VAL A 110 -45.29 -43.08 -5.69
N PRO A 111 -43.95 -42.98 -5.82
CA PRO A 111 -43.04 -43.97 -5.26
C PRO A 111 -42.97 -43.83 -3.74
N PHE A 112 -42.59 -44.92 -3.05
CA PHE A 112 -42.44 -44.92 -1.58
C PHE A 112 -41.31 -44.02 -1.04
N SER A 113 -40.36 -43.57 -1.86
CA SER A 113 -39.24 -42.71 -1.42
C SER A 113 -38.86 -41.68 -2.47
N VAL A 114 -38.89 -40.39 -2.10
CA VAL A 114 -38.24 -39.29 -2.84
C VAL A 114 -37.65 -38.30 -1.82
N ASN A 115 -36.33 -38.31 -1.61
CA ASN A 115 -35.64 -37.28 -0.81
C ASN A 115 -34.22 -37.04 -1.33
N LEU A 116 -33.65 -35.90 -0.95
CA LEU A 116 -32.24 -35.61 -1.18
C LEU A 116 -31.38 -36.31 -0.11
N TYR A 117 -31.76 -36.22 1.18
CA TYR A 117 -31.23 -37.00 2.31
C TYR A 117 -32.25 -37.06 3.47
N ASN A 118 -32.45 -38.22 4.11
CA ASN A 118 -33.26 -38.37 5.34
C ASN A 118 -32.46 -38.95 6.53
N ALA A 119 -31.21 -39.37 6.31
CA ALA A 119 -30.33 -39.96 7.32
C ALA A 119 -28.87 -39.66 6.97
N ASP A 120 -27.99 -39.64 7.97
CA ASP A 120 -26.55 -39.53 7.79
C ASP A 120 -26.01 -40.75 7.02
N GLY A 121 -24.96 -40.55 6.22
CA GLY A 121 -24.34 -41.65 5.49
C GLY A 121 -23.16 -41.24 4.62
N ILE A 122 -22.52 -42.24 4.03
CA ILE A 122 -21.44 -42.07 3.06
C ILE A 122 -22.05 -42.12 1.65
N LEU A 123 -21.71 -41.16 0.81
CA LEU A 123 -22.07 -41.24 -0.60
C LEU A 123 -21.32 -42.40 -1.26
N SER A 124 -22.04 -43.34 -1.86
CA SER A 124 -21.44 -44.44 -2.64
C SER A 124 -20.94 -44.02 -4.02
N GLY A 125 -21.15 -42.75 -4.40
CA GLY A 125 -20.71 -42.14 -5.65
C GLY A 125 -21.07 -40.66 -5.72
N ASN A 126 -20.57 -39.97 -6.75
CA ASN A 126 -20.83 -38.54 -6.96
C ASN A 126 -22.32 -38.25 -7.12
N ARG A 127 -22.80 -37.14 -6.54
CA ARG A 127 -24.18 -36.65 -6.69
C ARG A 127 -24.19 -35.30 -7.39
N VAL A 128 -25.15 -35.11 -8.28
CA VAL A 128 -25.43 -33.82 -8.93
C VAL A 128 -26.88 -33.45 -8.61
N VAL A 129 -27.11 -32.21 -8.17
CA VAL A 129 -28.45 -31.65 -7.98
C VAL A 129 -28.74 -30.69 -9.12
N THR A 130 -29.61 -31.09 -10.05
CA THR A 130 -30.10 -30.22 -11.13
C THR A 130 -31.27 -29.39 -10.62
N GLN A 131 -31.18 -28.06 -10.68
CA GLN A 131 -32.19 -27.15 -10.10
C GLN A 131 -33.14 -26.52 -11.13
N ASP A 132 -32.81 -26.55 -12.43
CA ASP A 132 -33.52 -25.82 -13.49
C ASP A 132 -33.82 -24.36 -13.09
N ALA A 133 -35.09 -23.94 -13.10
CA ALA A 133 -35.51 -22.60 -12.65
C ALA A 133 -35.72 -22.49 -11.13
N SER A 134 -35.51 -23.57 -10.38
CA SER A 134 -35.73 -23.62 -8.93
C SER A 134 -34.46 -23.24 -8.15
N THR A 135 -34.60 -22.94 -6.86
CA THR A 135 -33.47 -22.67 -5.95
C THR A 135 -33.38 -23.74 -4.87
N LEU A 136 -32.16 -24.18 -4.55
CA LEU A 136 -31.85 -24.95 -3.35
C LEU A 136 -31.30 -24.01 -2.27
N ALA A 137 -32.08 -23.79 -1.22
CA ALA A 137 -31.69 -22.94 -0.09
C ALA A 137 -31.37 -23.80 1.15
N PHE A 138 -30.29 -23.46 1.85
CA PHE A 138 -29.97 -24.00 3.17
C PHE A 138 -30.29 -22.94 4.22
N THR A 139 -31.40 -23.12 4.95
CA THR A 139 -31.80 -22.24 6.05
C THR A 139 -31.41 -22.89 7.37
N SER A 140 -30.53 -22.23 8.12
CA SER A 140 -30.06 -22.68 9.43
C SER A 140 -30.00 -21.48 10.38
N THR A 141 -30.13 -21.73 11.68
CA THR A 141 -29.90 -20.74 12.74
C THR A 141 -28.69 -21.10 13.59
N SER A 142 -27.89 -22.07 13.13
CA SER A 142 -26.75 -22.60 13.87
C SER A 142 -25.43 -22.04 13.32
N THR A 143 -24.42 -21.99 14.19
CA THR A 143 -23.02 -21.87 13.76
C THR A 143 -22.64 -23.08 12.92
N ASN A 144 -21.83 -22.89 11.87
CA ASN A 144 -21.47 -23.96 10.92
C ASN A 144 -22.70 -24.68 10.32
N GLY A 145 -23.80 -23.95 10.09
CA GLY A 145 -25.07 -24.48 9.61
C GLY A 145 -25.04 -25.03 8.17
N PHE A 146 -24.04 -24.63 7.39
CA PHE A 146 -23.65 -25.28 6.14
C PHE A 146 -22.13 -25.35 6.10
N SER A 147 -21.58 -26.55 5.82
CA SER A 147 -20.14 -26.77 5.82
C SER A 147 -19.68 -27.74 4.76
N VAL A 148 -18.51 -27.46 4.19
CA VAL A 148 -17.75 -28.41 3.37
C VAL A 148 -16.49 -28.77 4.14
N ASP A 149 -16.33 -30.06 4.47
CA ASP A 149 -15.18 -30.58 5.22
C ASP A 149 -14.90 -29.78 6.52
N GLY A 150 -15.97 -29.55 7.29
CA GLY A 150 -15.92 -28.81 8.55
C GLY A 150 -15.46 -27.36 8.37
N ALA A 151 -14.19 -27.10 8.67
CA ALA A 151 -13.62 -25.76 8.67
C ALA A 151 -13.22 -25.26 7.27
N THR A 152 -13.11 -26.13 6.25
CA THR A 152 -12.64 -25.72 4.91
C THR A 152 -13.51 -24.62 4.32
N PHE A 153 -14.84 -24.81 4.32
CA PHE A 153 -15.82 -23.75 4.06
C PHE A 153 -16.94 -23.88 5.07
N SER A 154 -17.19 -22.83 5.84
CA SER A 154 -18.20 -22.80 6.90
C SER A 154 -19.09 -21.58 6.78
N VAL A 155 -20.39 -21.77 6.86
CA VAL A 155 -21.38 -20.68 7.01
C VAL A 155 -21.92 -20.73 8.43
N ASP A 156 -21.57 -19.71 9.20
CA ASP A 156 -22.16 -19.44 10.51
C ASP A 156 -23.44 -18.63 10.30
N ALA A 157 -24.55 -19.35 10.15
CA ALA A 157 -25.86 -18.78 9.88
C ALA A 157 -26.46 -18.09 11.11
N ALA A 158 -25.98 -18.39 12.32
CA ALA A 158 -26.43 -17.72 13.54
C ALA A 158 -25.95 -16.25 13.62
N ASN A 159 -24.81 -15.94 12.99
CA ASN A 159 -24.15 -14.63 13.11
C ASN A 159 -23.86 -13.94 11.75
N ASP A 160 -24.37 -14.47 10.65
CA ASP A 160 -24.17 -13.97 9.29
C ASP A 160 -22.68 -13.88 8.85
N ARG A 161 -21.92 -14.95 9.12
CA ARG A 161 -20.47 -15.01 8.83
C ARG A 161 -20.10 -16.20 7.94
N VAL A 162 -19.04 -16.02 7.16
CA VAL A 162 -18.43 -17.06 6.33
C VAL A 162 -16.97 -17.26 6.76
N GLY A 163 -16.61 -18.51 7.02
CA GLY A 163 -15.27 -18.96 7.36
C GLY A 163 -14.65 -19.78 6.22
N LEU A 164 -13.37 -19.52 5.94
CA LEU A 164 -12.50 -20.37 5.12
C LEU A 164 -11.33 -20.84 6.00
N GLY A 165 -11.19 -22.15 6.18
CA GLY A 165 -10.21 -22.73 7.13
C GLY A 165 -10.53 -22.51 8.62
N THR A 166 -11.74 -22.04 8.95
CA THR A 166 -12.27 -21.94 10.33
C THR A 166 -13.78 -22.18 10.35
N ALA A 167 -14.27 -22.97 11.32
CA ALA A 167 -15.70 -23.17 11.57
C ALA A 167 -16.30 -22.14 12.54
N SER A 168 -15.45 -21.29 13.13
CA SER A 168 -15.81 -20.23 14.06
C SER A 168 -15.27 -18.90 13.54
N PRO A 169 -15.82 -18.36 12.43
CA PRO A 169 -15.40 -17.07 11.91
C PRO A 169 -15.61 -15.97 12.97
N GLU A 170 -14.70 -15.00 13.10
CA GLU A 170 -14.86 -13.89 14.07
C GLU A 170 -15.40 -12.62 13.39
N ALA A 171 -15.23 -12.52 12.07
CA ALA A 171 -15.74 -11.46 11.21
C ALA A 171 -16.65 -12.03 10.10
N ARG A 172 -17.38 -11.17 9.39
CA ARG A 172 -18.30 -11.59 8.30
C ARG A 172 -17.64 -12.43 7.23
N PHE A 173 -16.37 -12.17 6.95
CA PHE A 173 -15.51 -13.00 6.11
C PHE A 173 -14.20 -13.24 6.84
N HIS A 174 -13.96 -14.49 7.29
CA HIS A 174 -12.77 -14.86 8.05
C HIS A 174 -12.03 -15.97 7.33
N VAL A 175 -10.77 -15.72 6.95
CA VAL A 175 -9.90 -16.70 6.29
C VAL A 175 -8.74 -17.05 7.22
N VAL A 176 -8.68 -18.30 7.65
CA VAL A 176 -7.61 -18.85 8.48
C VAL A 176 -6.85 -19.88 7.67
N SER A 177 -5.54 -19.66 7.46
CA SER A 177 -4.67 -20.68 6.90
C SER A 177 -3.87 -21.28 8.04
N THR A 178 -4.13 -22.55 8.34
CA THR A 178 -3.43 -23.27 9.41
C THR A 178 -2.04 -23.78 8.98
N VAL A 179 -1.76 -23.78 7.66
CA VAL A 179 -0.47 -24.21 7.10
C VAL A 179 -0.02 -23.20 6.03
N PRO A 180 1.16 -22.57 6.16
CA PRO A 180 1.71 -21.74 5.10
C PRO A 180 2.28 -22.62 3.98
N THR A 181 2.10 -22.22 2.72
CA THR A 181 2.78 -22.87 1.58
C THR A 181 4.06 -22.09 1.27
N LEU A 182 5.23 -22.69 1.53
CA LEU A 182 6.54 -22.02 1.38
C LEU A 182 6.62 -20.68 2.14
N ASN A 183 6.08 -20.62 3.37
CA ASN A 183 6.00 -19.40 4.19
C ASN A 183 5.18 -18.26 3.57
N ARG A 184 4.35 -18.53 2.55
CA ARG A 184 3.40 -17.56 1.99
C ARG A 184 2.01 -17.79 2.57
N TYR A 185 1.39 -16.71 3.05
CA TYR A 185 -0.03 -16.60 3.34
C TYR A 185 -0.60 -15.64 2.30
N ASN A 186 -1.48 -16.12 1.42
CA ASN A 186 -2.10 -15.25 0.44
C ASN A 186 -3.62 -15.37 0.48
N LEU A 187 -4.29 -14.23 0.64
CA LEU A 187 -5.74 -14.15 0.51
C LEU A 187 -6.16 -13.97 -0.97
N ILE A 188 -5.32 -13.30 -1.78
CA ILE A 188 -5.61 -12.92 -3.17
C ILE A 188 -4.36 -13.10 -4.02
N ASP A 189 -4.39 -14.04 -4.97
CA ASP A 189 -3.27 -14.35 -5.87
C ASP A 189 -3.54 -13.92 -7.31
N ALA A 190 -2.48 -13.58 -8.04
CA ALA A 190 -2.55 -13.33 -9.48
C ALA A 190 -2.41 -14.63 -10.26
N THR A 191 -3.10 -14.72 -11.40
CA THR A 191 -2.88 -15.81 -12.35
C THR A 191 -1.46 -15.75 -12.93
N ALA A 192 -0.88 -16.91 -13.24
CA ALA A 192 0.40 -16.99 -13.94
C ALA A 192 0.30 -16.34 -15.34
N GLY A 193 1.02 -15.24 -15.57
CA GLY A 193 1.00 -14.47 -16.83
C GLY A 193 1.45 -13.03 -16.65
N THR A 194 1.46 -12.23 -17.73
CA THR A 194 1.78 -10.79 -17.66
C THR A 194 0.53 -10.00 -17.28
N ASN A 195 0.41 -9.61 -16.01
CA ASN A 195 -0.63 -8.70 -15.52
C ASN A 195 -0.05 -7.31 -15.22
N GLN A 196 -0.55 -6.27 -15.88
CA GLN A 196 -0.14 -4.86 -15.68
C GLN A 196 -1.10 -4.08 -14.78
N TYR A 197 -2.16 -4.73 -14.26
CA TYR A 197 -3.19 -4.11 -13.43
C TYR A 197 -3.07 -4.54 -11.96
N GLY A 198 -3.67 -3.75 -11.06
CA GLY A 198 -3.76 -4.11 -9.65
C GLY A 198 -4.54 -5.41 -9.44
N ILE A 199 -3.97 -6.34 -8.67
CA ILE A 199 -4.60 -7.64 -8.34
C ILE A 199 -5.80 -7.42 -7.40
N MET A 200 -5.70 -6.43 -6.52
CA MET A 200 -6.79 -5.94 -5.67
C MET A 200 -7.00 -4.46 -5.98
N ALA A 201 -8.25 -4.07 -6.24
CA ALA A 201 -8.66 -2.69 -6.33
C ALA A 201 -9.58 -2.34 -5.16
N LEU A 202 -9.12 -1.43 -4.30
CA LEU A 202 -9.97 -0.80 -3.30
C LEU A 202 -10.62 0.42 -3.96
N ARG A 203 -11.95 0.51 -3.90
CA ARG A 203 -12.71 1.60 -4.53
C ARG A 203 -13.70 2.19 -3.55
N ASN A 204 -13.67 3.51 -3.41
CA ASN A 204 -14.74 4.26 -2.78
C ASN A 204 -15.70 4.72 -3.88
N THR A 205 -16.92 4.17 -3.89
CA THR A 205 -17.96 4.45 -4.89
C THR A 205 -18.94 5.54 -4.44
N SER A 206 -18.64 6.25 -3.36
CA SER A 206 -19.42 7.40 -2.90
C SER A 206 -19.47 8.51 -3.96
N ALA A 207 -20.45 9.41 -3.85
CA ALA A 207 -20.56 10.58 -4.71
C ALA A 207 -19.24 11.38 -4.75
N LEU A 208 -18.92 11.97 -5.91
CA LEU A 208 -17.64 12.64 -6.18
C LEU A 208 -17.43 13.82 -5.23
N ALA A 209 -16.58 13.62 -4.21
CA ALA A 209 -16.27 14.62 -3.21
C ALA A 209 -14.78 14.62 -2.86
N THR A 210 -14.20 15.81 -2.72
CA THR A 210 -12.85 15.99 -2.20
C THR A 210 -12.75 15.42 -0.78
N GLY A 211 -11.66 14.71 -0.50
CA GLY A 211 -11.42 14.06 0.79
C GLY A 211 -12.00 12.64 0.90
N ASN A 212 -12.60 12.10 -0.17
CA ASN A 212 -12.94 10.69 -0.19
C ASN A 212 -11.68 9.82 -0.24
N TYR A 213 -11.68 8.75 0.54
CA TYR A 213 -10.55 7.86 0.69
C TYR A 213 -10.86 6.46 0.17
N SER A 214 -9.86 5.81 -0.41
CA SER A 214 -9.86 4.37 -0.66
C SER A 214 -8.57 3.78 -0.10
N LEU A 215 -8.64 3.09 1.04
CA LEU A 215 -7.47 2.80 1.87
C LEU A 215 -7.37 1.34 2.27
N LEU A 216 -6.15 0.83 2.24
CA LEU A 216 -5.73 -0.38 2.93
C LEU A 216 -5.18 0.00 4.31
N GLY A 217 -5.76 -0.58 5.37
CA GLY A 217 -5.41 -0.31 6.74
C GLY A 217 -4.49 -1.37 7.37
N PHE A 218 -3.57 -0.93 8.23
CA PHE A 218 -2.66 -1.78 8.99
C PHE A 218 -2.75 -1.42 10.47
N THR A 219 -2.93 -2.42 11.32
CA THR A 219 -2.86 -2.29 12.78
C THR A 219 -1.98 -3.39 13.34
N ASN A 220 -1.23 -3.05 14.39
CA ASN A 220 -0.45 -4.01 15.18
C ASN A 220 -0.76 -3.78 16.67
N SER A 221 -2.05 -3.75 16.99
CA SER A 221 -2.55 -3.49 18.36
C SER A 221 -3.51 -4.57 18.87
N GLY A 222 -3.58 -5.72 18.17
CA GLY A 222 -4.45 -6.83 18.54
C GLY A 222 -5.95 -6.56 18.31
N PRO A 223 -6.83 -7.48 18.75
CA PRO A 223 -8.27 -7.45 18.47
C PRO A 223 -9.05 -6.32 19.14
N ALA A 224 -8.44 -5.57 20.06
CA ALA A 224 -9.07 -4.46 20.78
C ALA A 224 -8.89 -3.09 20.10
N SER A 225 -8.22 -3.01 18.94
CA SER A 225 -8.02 -1.75 18.23
C SER A 225 -9.29 -1.30 17.49
N GLY A 226 -9.71 -0.05 17.68
CA GLY A 226 -10.85 0.57 16.99
C GLY A 226 -10.63 0.92 15.51
N GLY A 227 -9.61 0.36 14.86
CA GLY A 227 -9.30 0.58 13.45
C GLY A 227 -7.82 0.42 13.10
N ALA A 228 -7.47 0.81 11.87
CA ALA A 228 -6.11 0.80 11.35
C ALA A 228 -5.29 2.00 11.86
N ASN A 229 -4.12 1.74 12.46
CA ASN A 229 -3.19 2.78 12.90
C ASN A 229 -2.46 3.44 11.73
N TRP A 230 -2.27 2.70 10.64
CA TRP A 230 -1.68 3.17 9.40
C TRP A 230 -2.61 2.88 8.25
N ALA A 231 -2.60 3.75 7.25
CA ALA A 231 -3.36 3.54 6.04
C ALA A 231 -2.56 4.01 4.84
N LEU A 232 -2.67 3.27 3.74
CA LEU A 232 -2.16 3.66 2.44
C LEU A 232 -3.21 3.41 1.35
N GLY A 233 -3.25 4.26 0.34
CA GLY A 233 -4.21 4.12 -0.77
C GLY A 233 -4.35 5.43 -1.53
N SER A 234 -5.57 5.77 -1.93
CA SER A 234 -5.85 7.04 -2.62
C SER A 234 -6.71 7.97 -1.77
N ILE A 235 -6.51 9.27 -2.02
CA ILE A 235 -7.39 10.35 -1.60
C ILE A 235 -7.83 11.14 -2.82
N ARG A 236 -9.11 11.42 -2.88
CA ARG A 236 -9.67 12.28 -3.92
C ARG A 236 -9.38 13.74 -3.62
N THR A 237 -8.74 14.46 -4.54
CA THR A 237 -8.36 15.88 -4.38
C THR A 237 -9.36 16.85 -5.01
N GLY A 238 -10.29 16.37 -5.84
CA GLY A 238 -11.31 17.20 -6.49
C GLY A 238 -12.70 16.54 -6.54
N SER A 239 -13.66 17.27 -7.12
CA SER A 239 -15.06 16.86 -7.24
C SER A 239 -15.53 16.77 -8.70
N THR A 240 -14.61 16.82 -9.67
CA THR A 240 -14.96 16.74 -11.09
C THR A 240 -14.96 15.30 -11.59
N LEU A 241 -15.61 15.03 -12.73
CA LEU A 241 -15.63 13.68 -13.34
C LEU A 241 -14.29 13.27 -14.00
N THR A 242 -13.22 14.04 -13.79
CA THR A 242 -11.94 13.86 -14.50
C THR A 242 -11.13 12.74 -13.86
N ASN A 243 -11.42 11.51 -14.29
CA ASN A 243 -10.74 10.30 -13.83
C ASN A 243 -9.20 10.42 -14.00
N GLY A 244 -8.44 10.08 -12.96
CA GLY A 244 -6.97 10.03 -12.99
C GLY A 244 -6.21 11.33 -12.74
N SER A 245 -6.91 12.48 -12.58
CA SER A 245 -6.26 13.78 -12.26
C SER A 245 -6.52 14.27 -10.83
N GLU A 246 -7.48 13.66 -10.15
CA GLU A 246 -7.94 14.05 -8.82
C GLU A 246 -7.73 12.93 -7.78
N GLU A 247 -6.79 12.01 -8.01
CA GLU A 247 -6.54 10.87 -7.11
C GLU A 247 -5.07 10.83 -6.72
N ASP A 248 -4.77 11.41 -5.56
CA ASP A 248 -3.41 11.39 -5.03
C ASP A 248 -3.16 10.10 -4.26
N PHE A 249 -1.95 9.55 -4.39
CA PHE A 249 -1.51 8.48 -3.49
C PHE A 249 -1.28 9.06 -2.10
N TYR A 250 -1.74 8.34 -1.08
CA TYR A 250 -1.82 8.82 0.29
C TYR A 250 -1.23 7.80 1.25
N ILE A 251 -0.41 8.27 2.20
CA ILE A 251 -0.04 7.54 3.40
C ILE A 251 -0.35 8.42 4.61
N GLY A 252 -1.07 7.86 5.57
CA GLY A 252 -1.37 8.51 6.84
C GLY A 252 -1.39 7.55 8.00
N ASN A 253 -1.38 8.10 9.21
CA ASN A 253 -1.50 7.32 10.44
C ASN A 253 -2.53 7.95 11.39
N SER A 254 -3.19 7.13 12.20
CA SER A 254 -4.05 7.58 13.29
C SER A 254 -3.33 7.51 14.64
N THR A 255 -3.61 8.46 15.52
CA THR A 255 -3.18 8.46 16.93
C THR A 255 -4.38 8.40 17.89
N GLY A 256 -5.49 7.79 17.46
CA GLY A 256 -6.75 7.72 18.23
C GLY A 256 -7.89 8.57 17.66
N GLY A 257 -7.77 9.04 16.40
CA GLY A 257 -8.77 9.83 15.70
C GLY A 257 -8.68 9.65 14.18
N GLY A 258 -8.99 10.70 13.41
CA GLY A 258 -8.79 10.70 11.95
C GLY A 258 -7.33 10.47 11.54
N LEU A 259 -7.10 10.15 10.27
CA LEU A 259 -5.76 9.95 9.74
C LEU A 259 -5.03 11.28 9.58
N ILE A 260 -3.82 11.34 10.11
CA ILE A 260 -2.85 12.41 9.90
C ILE A 260 -2.03 12.06 8.66
N GLU A 261 -2.03 12.94 7.67
CA GLU A 261 -1.25 12.78 6.46
C GLU A 261 0.25 12.81 6.76
N ARG A 262 0.99 11.84 6.20
CA ARG A 262 2.45 11.73 6.32
C ARG A 262 3.15 11.92 4.99
N MET A 263 2.58 11.35 3.93
CA MET A 263 3.14 11.43 2.59
C MET A 263 2.03 11.48 1.54
N ARG A 264 2.26 12.26 0.48
CA ARG A 264 1.38 12.35 -0.68
C ARG A 264 2.18 12.29 -1.98
N ILE A 265 1.64 11.61 -2.99
CA ILE A 265 2.16 11.65 -4.36
C ILE A 265 1.06 12.12 -5.29
N ASN A 266 1.31 13.21 -5.99
CA ASN A 266 0.40 13.71 -7.01
C ASN A 266 0.60 12.93 -8.32
N PRO A 267 -0.44 12.33 -8.92
CA PRO A 267 -0.30 11.43 -10.07
C PRO A 267 0.08 12.18 -11.35
N THR A 268 -0.25 13.47 -11.45
CA THR A 268 0.00 14.28 -12.65
C THR A 268 1.42 14.82 -12.68
N THR A 269 1.92 15.34 -11.56
CA THR A 269 3.27 15.91 -11.46
C THR A 269 4.31 14.89 -11.04
N GLY A 270 3.91 13.80 -10.38
CA GLY A 270 4.81 12.84 -9.74
C GLY A 270 5.56 13.40 -8.53
N ASN A 271 5.14 14.55 -7.98
CA ASN A 271 5.77 15.16 -6.83
C ASN A 271 5.41 14.42 -5.54
N VAL A 272 6.42 14.15 -4.72
CA VAL A 272 6.31 13.52 -3.41
C VAL A 272 6.37 14.59 -2.32
N GLY A 273 5.29 14.75 -1.57
CA GLY A 273 5.24 15.58 -0.37
C GLY A 273 5.39 14.72 0.89
N ILE A 274 6.26 15.13 1.83
CA ILE A 274 6.34 14.57 3.18
C ILE A 274 6.03 15.70 4.16
N GLY A 275 4.97 15.54 4.96
CA GLY A 275 4.44 16.63 5.81
C GLY A 275 3.76 17.78 5.05
N THR A 276 3.47 17.60 3.76
CA THR A 276 2.72 18.55 2.93
C THR A 276 1.95 17.84 1.83
N SER A 277 0.75 18.32 1.53
CA SER A 277 -0.11 17.85 0.44
C SER A 277 0.10 18.59 -0.89
N SER A 278 0.89 19.67 -0.88
CA SER A 278 1.13 20.56 -2.04
C SER A 278 2.63 20.65 -2.35
N ALA A 279 3.21 19.53 -2.76
CA ALA A 279 4.63 19.47 -3.13
C ALA A 279 4.92 20.29 -4.39
N SER A 280 5.78 21.32 -4.27
CA SER A 280 6.22 22.17 -5.39
C SER A 280 7.45 21.64 -6.12
N ASN A 281 8.17 20.69 -5.50
CA ASN A 281 9.33 20.00 -6.05
C ASN A 281 9.10 18.49 -6.07
N LYS A 282 9.90 17.75 -6.85
CA LYS A 282 9.81 16.28 -6.95
C LYS A 282 9.85 15.57 -5.61
N LEU A 283 10.63 16.10 -4.67
CA LEU A 283 10.59 15.77 -3.26
C LEU A 283 10.49 17.07 -2.46
N HIS A 284 9.41 17.25 -1.71
CA HIS A 284 9.18 18.39 -0.83
C HIS A 284 8.94 17.86 0.59
N ILE A 285 9.88 18.13 1.50
CA ILE A 285 9.77 17.78 2.91
C ILE A 285 9.49 19.05 3.71
N ASN A 286 8.28 19.16 4.28
CA ASN A 286 7.90 20.27 5.12
C ASN A 286 7.93 19.84 6.59
N ALA A 287 9.07 20.04 7.25
CA ALA A 287 9.30 19.66 8.64
C ALA A 287 10.43 20.50 9.28
N THR A 288 10.49 20.52 10.61
CA THR A 288 11.65 21.03 11.36
C THR A 288 12.81 20.05 11.24
N ASN A 289 14.00 20.53 10.87
CA ASN A 289 15.19 19.68 10.59
C ASN A 289 14.87 18.55 9.59
N PRO A 290 14.46 18.89 8.35
CA PRO A 290 13.75 17.97 7.45
C PRO A 290 14.58 16.79 6.94
N VAL A 291 15.91 16.90 6.95
CA VAL A 291 16.83 15.84 6.47
C VAL A 291 17.99 15.67 7.44
N ARG A 292 18.23 14.42 7.86
CA ARG A 292 19.42 14.01 8.61
C ARG A 292 20.15 12.93 7.80
N LEU A 293 21.45 13.11 7.61
CA LEU A 293 22.33 12.14 6.95
C LEU A 293 23.39 11.70 7.96
N GLU A 294 23.51 10.40 8.20
CA GLU A 294 24.49 9.83 9.13
C GLU A 294 25.58 9.08 8.35
N GLY A 295 26.79 9.00 8.93
CA GLY A 295 27.90 8.24 8.33
C GLY A 295 28.58 8.91 7.13
N LEU A 296 28.36 10.21 6.91
CA LEU A 296 29.01 10.97 5.85
C LEU A 296 30.54 10.84 5.94
N GLN A 297 31.15 10.44 4.83
CA GLN A 297 32.60 10.36 4.68
C GLN A 297 33.13 11.64 4.03
N ALA A 298 34.44 11.89 4.17
CA ALA A 298 35.10 12.92 3.39
C ALA A 298 34.97 12.62 1.90
N ALA A 299 34.77 13.66 1.09
CA ALA A 299 34.72 13.52 -0.37
C ALA A 299 36.06 13.01 -0.91
N SER A 300 36.03 12.07 -1.85
CA SER A 300 37.21 11.49 -2.52
C SER A 300 37.66 12.28 -3.77
N GLY A 301 37.03 13.41 -4.09
CA GLY A 301 37.31 14.26 -5.26
C GLY A 301 36.77 15.69 -5.10
N THR A 302 36.69 16.46 -6.20
CA THR A 302 36.15 17.84 -6.25
C THR A 302 34.63 17.89 -6.08
N SER A 303 34.13 17.37 -4.96
CA SER A 303 32.72 17.47 -4.59
C SER A 303 32.44 18.90 -4.14
N GLY A 304 31.50 19.57 -4.80
CA GLY A 304 31.00 20.87 -4.33
C GLY A 304 30.21 20.72 -3.03
N SER A 305 30.12 21.79 -2.25
CA SER A 305 29.28 21.80 -1.05
C SER A 305 27.81 21.92 -1.44
N LEU A 306 26.93 21.12 -0.85
CA LEU A 306 25.50 21.36 -0.96
C LEU A 306 25.17 22.69 -0.27
N THR A 307 24.46 23.55 -0.98
CA THR A 307 23.91 24.81 -0.49
C THR A 307 22.41 24.80 -0.70
N VAL A 308 21.71 25.61 0.08
CA VAL A 308 20.26 25.73 -0.01
C VAL A 308 19.94 27.18 -0.35
N ASN A 309 19.14 27.40 -1.40
CA ASN A 309 18.73 28.74 -1.77
C ASN A 309 17.64 29.28 -0.81
N SER A 310 17.21 30.53 -1.00
CA SER A 310 16.18 31.18 -0.18
C SER A 310 14.80 30.50 -0.20
N THR A 311 14.58 29.57 -1.14
CA THR A 311 13.33 28.81 -1.29
C THR A 311 13.43 27.37 -0.81
N GLY A 312 14.57 26.96 -0.22
CA GLY A 312 14.75 25.61 0.29
C GLY A 312 15.24 24.58 -0.74
N VAL A 313 15.60 25.00 -1.96
CA VAL A 313 16.10 24.08 -3.00
C VAL A 313 17.59 23.81 -2.80
N VAL A 314 17.95 22.53 -2.78
CA VAL A 314 19.33 22.06 -2.69
C VAL A 314 20.05 22.26 -4.02
N GLN A 315 21.22 22.90 -3.98
CA GLN A 315 22.06 23.21 -5.12
C GLN A 315 23.53 22.93 -4.80
N LEU A 316 24.35 22.70 -5.82
CA LEU A 316 25.79 22.54 -5.65
C LEU A 316 26.48 23.90 -5.69
N LYS A 317 27.24 24.24 -4.65
CA LYS A 317 28.18 25.37 -4.69
C LYS A 317 29.31 25.01 -5.66
N ASN A 318 29.51 25.81 -6.69
CA ASN A 318 30.59 25.63 -7.65
C ASN A 318 31.62 26.76 -7.54
N SER A 319 32.78 26.58 -8.17
CA SER A 319 33.85 27.58 -8.18
C SER A 319 33.36 28.93 -8.68
N ALA A 320 32.44 28.99 -9.66
CA ALA A 320 31.87 30.22 -10.21
C ALA A 320 31.01 31.06 -9.22
N SER A 321 30.96 30.70 -7.94
CA SER A 321 30.20 31.42 -6.90
C SER A 321 31.05 31.89 -5.70
N ILE A 322 32.37 31.72 -5.75
CA ILE A 322 33.29 32.06 -4.66
C ILE A 322 34.06 33.34 -4.98
N SER A 323 33.84 34.42 -4.22
CA SER A 323 34.67 35.62 -4.33
C SER A 323 36.06 35.36 -3.76
N ALA A 324 37.05 35.21 -4.64
CA ALA A 324 38.45 35.04 -4.27
C ALA A 324 39.35 35.58 -5.39
N ALA A 325 40.26 36.47 -5.03
CA ALA A 325 41.17 37.12 -5.96
C ALA A 325 42.55 37.37 -5.33
N ARG A 326 43.59 37.25 -6.15
CA ARG A 326 44.98 37.55 -5.85
C ARG A 326 45.62 38.37 -6.97
N GLY A 327 45.95 39.61 -6.66
CA GLY A 327 46.67 40.52 -7.54
C GLY A 327 48.10 40.79 -7.07
N THR A 328 49.00 41.05 -8.02
CA THR A 328 50.32 41.60 -7.75
C THR A 328 50.55 42.85 -8.60
N GLY A 329 51.44 43.71 -8.15
CA GLY A 329 51.82 44.91 -8.88
C GLY A 329 52.99 45.64 -8.25
N ILE A 330 53.22 46.85 -8.73
CA ILE A 330 54.25 47.77 -8.21
C ILE A 330 53.55 49.08 -7.85
N VAL A 331 53.89 49.64 -6.70
CA VAL A 331 53.58 51.04 -6.36
C VAL A 331 54.84 51.88 -6.53
N THR A 332 54.70 53.02 -7.20
CA THR A 332 55.78 53.99 -7.38
C THR A 332 55.44 55.25 -6.60
N ILE A 333 56.12 55.46 -5.48
CA ILE A 333 55.90 56.63 -4.61
C ILE A 333 56.91 57.71 -4.99
N THR A 334 56.40 58.85 -5.44
CA THR A 334 57.19 60.01 -5.91
C THR A 334 57.18 61.16 -4.92
N THR A 335 56.22 61.17 -3.99
CA THR A 335 56.00 62.23 -3.01
C THR A 335 55.90 61.64 -1.61
N ASN A 336 56.74 62.13 -0.69
CA ASN A 336 56.68 61.74 0.72
C ASN A 336 55.37 62.24 1.36
N ASN A 337 54.84 61.54 2.36
CA ASN A 337 53.64 61.94 3.10
C ASN A 337 52.36 62.06 2.23
N THR A 338 52.29 61.37 1.08
CA THR A 338 51.10 61.32 0.21
C THR A 338 50.74 59.88 -0.17
N PHE A 339 49.48 59.48 0.00
CA PHE A 339 49.01 58.16 -0.42
C PHE A 339 49.01 58.01 -1.95
N VAL A 340 49.53 56.89 -2.41
CA VAL A 340 49.57 56.50 -3.83
C VAL A 340 48.72 55.27 -4.04
N ASN A 341 47.83 55.34 -5.03
CA ASN A 341 47.02 54.20 -5.46
C ASN A 341 47.92 53.12 -6.07
N THR A 342 47.81 51.89 -5.57
CA THR A 342 48.56 50.76 -6.09
C THR A 342 47.80 50.10 -7.22
N SER A 343 48.36 49.99 -8.43
CA SER A 343 47.65 49.38 -9.56
C SER A 343 48.09 47.93 -9.78
N VAL A 344 47.14 47.00 -9.82
CA VAL A 344 47.40 45.57 -10.11
C VAL A 344 47.86 45.44 -11.55
N SER A 345 49.05 44.90 -11.75
CA SER A 345 49.61 44.64 -13.09
C SER A 345 49.47 43.16 -13.50
N ALA A 346 49.27 42.25 -12.56
CA ALA A 346 49.00 40.84 -12.83
C ALA A 346 47.95 40.27 -11.89
N LYS A 347 46.89 39.67 -12.47
CA LYS A 347 45.88 38.90 -11.75
C LYS A 347 46.30 37.44 -11.72
N THR A 348 47.02 37.03 -10.67
CA THR A 348 47.45 35.62 -10.55
C THR A 348 46.28 34.68 -10.26
N PHE A 349 45.20 35.20 -9.68
CA PHE A 349 43.92 34.52 -9.53
C PHE A 349 42.81 35.59 -9.41
N ASP A 350 41.68 35.42 -10.07
CA ASP A 350 40.54 36.35 -9.94
C ASP A 350 39.27 35.63 -10.41
N ASN A 351 38.65 34.90 -9.48
CA ASN A 351 37.63 33.92 -9.85
C ASN A 351 36.34 34.53 -10.41
N LEU A 352 35.93 35.70 -9.89
CA LEU A 352 34.72 36.40 -10.32
C LEU A 352 35.02 37.70 -11.08
N SER A 353 36.27 37.89 -11.53
CA SER A 353 36.71 39.13 -12.20
C SER A 353 36.49 40.40 -11.36
N GLU A 354 36.71 40.32 -10.04
CA GLU A 354 36.41 41.37 -9.07
C GLU A 354 37.56 42.37 -8.89
N MET A 355 38.78 42.06 -9.39
CA MET A 355 39.93 42.96 -9.32
C MET A 355 40.01 43.89 -10.53
N ALA A 356 40.17 45.19 -10.33
CA ALA A 356 40.44 46.14 -11.41
C ALA A 356 41.29 47.32 -10.94
N GLY A 357 42.43 47.56 -11.60
CA GLY A 357 43.33 48.66 -11.23
C GLY A 357 43.77 48.55 -9.77
N ASN A 358 43.42 49.55 -8.96
CA ASN A 358 43.70 49.61 -7.51
C ASN A 358 42.51 49.18 -6.64
N THR A 359 41.54 48.46 -7.21
CA THR A 359 40.28 48.16 -6.54
C THR A 359 39.85 46.70 -6.60
N PHE A 360 39.05 46.30 -5.61
CA PHE A 360 38.21 45.10 -5.61
C PHE A 360 36.75 45.53 -5.56
N ILE A 361 35.88 45.01 -6.42
CA ILE A 361 34.44 45.25 -6.36
C ILE A 361 33.77 43.97 -5.90
N ALA A 362 33.14 43.97 -4.72
CA ALA A 362 32.50 42.77 -4.20
C ALA A 362 31.31 42.36 -5.08
N SER A 363 31.34 41.16 -5.64
CA SER A 363 30.21 40.60 -6.42
C SER A 363 29.08 40.10 -5.54
N SER A 364 29.29 39.99 -4.23
CA SER A 364 28.30 39.50 -3.27
C SER A 364 28.45 40.18 -1.92
N THR A 365 27.35 40.27 -1.17
CA THR A 365 27.41 40.71 0.22
C THR A 365 27.99 39.61 1.10
N GLY A 366 28.98 39.92 1.94
CA GLY A 366 29.64 38.94 2.79
C GLY A 366 30.76 39.52 3.66
N LEU A 367 31.48 38.63 4.35
CA LEU A 367 32.67 38.96 5.13
C LEU A 367 33.91 38.59 4.32
N TYR A 368 34.81 39.55 4.14
CA TYR A 368 36.01 39.40 3.33
C TYR A 368 37.26 39.47 4.19
N LYS A 369 38.17 38.52 4.01
CA LYS A 369 39.56 38.61 4.47
C LYS A 369 40.40 39.29 3.41
N VAL A 370 41.06 40.37 3.78
CA VAL A 370 41.94 41.15 2.92
C VAL A 370 43.35 41.09 3.49
N ASP A 371 44.32 40.66 2.68
CA ASP A 371 45.75 40.74 2.99
C ASP A 371 46.44 41.61 1.94
N PHE A 372 46.85 42.81 2.35
CA PHE A 372 47.60 43.72 1.50
C PHE A 372 49.05 43.83 2.00
N ILE A 373 49.98 43.34 1.19
CA ILE A 373 51.40 43.27 1.52
C ILE A 373 52.16 44.17 0.56
N VAL A 374 52.88 45.15 1.09
CA VAL A 374 53.77 46.03 0.31
C VAL A 374 55.20 45.78 0.75
N ASN A 375 56.07 45.46 -0.20
CA ASN A 375 57.48 45.22 0.05
C ASN A 375 58.25 46.51 -0.24
N TYR A 376 58.62 47.22 0.81
CA TYR A 376 59.33 48.49 0.72
C TYR A 376 60.85 48.28 0.60
N PRO A 377 61.53 48.84 -0.41
CA PRO A 377 62.98 48.66 -0.56
C PRO A 377 63.73 49.47 0.49
N GLN A 378 64.78 48.90 1.08
CA GLN A 378 65.76 49.69 1.81
C GLN A 378 66.49 50.63 0.85
N ARG A 379 66.80 51.86 1.28
CA ARG A 379 67.49 52.86 0.44
C ARG A 379 68.65 53.49 1.20
N GLY A 380 69.53 54.17 0.47
CA GLY A 380 70.74 54.75 1.06
C GLY A 380 70.42 55.84 2.09
N ALA A 381 71.36 56.10 3.02
CA ALA A 381 71.18 57.12 4.05
C ALA A 381 70.86 58.53 3.50
N THR A 382 71.39 58.86 2.32
CA THR A 382 71.13 60.14 1.63
C THR A 382 69.72 60.25 1.04
N GLU A 383 68.99 59.14 0.96
CA GLU A 383 67.66 59.04 0.37
C GLU A 383 66.53 58.99 1.41
N ASP A 384 66.86 58.69 2.66
CA ASP A 384 65.90 58.42 3.74
C ASP A 384 66.19 59.23 5.01
N GLY A 385 66.76 60.44 4.88
CA GLY A 385 66.97 61.35 6.02
C GLY A 385 67.99 60.88 7.08
N GLY A 386 68.69 59.77 6.83
CA GLY A 386 69.77 59.26 7.68
C GLY A 386 69.38 58.15 8.67
N ASP A 387 68.09 57.83 8.85
CA ASP A 387 67.63 56.81 9.81
C ASP A 387 66.64 55.78 9.22
N GLY A 388 66.42 55.82 7.90
CA GLY A 388 65.43 54.99 7.20
C GLY A 388 64.03 55.59 7.28
N TYR A 389 63.02 54.93 6.73
CA TYR A 389 61.67 55.50 6.57
C TYR A 389 60.55 54.57 7.04
N LEU A 390 59.33 55.09 7.22
CA LEU A 390 58.15 54.28 7.50
C LEU A 390 57.40 54.00 6.20
N GLY A 391 57.16 52.73 5.89
CA GLY A 391 56.31 52.29 4.78
C GLY A 391 54.93 51.89 5.28
N TYR A 392 53.87 52.38 4.64
CA TYR A 392 52.47 52.19 5.04
C TYR A 392 51.70 51.34 4.02
N ALA A 393 50.74 50.56 4.51
CA ALA A 393 49.79 49.84 3.67
C ALA A 393 48.38 50.15 4.19
N GLN A 394 47.53 50.73 3.35
CA GLN A 394 46.16 51.13 3.69
C GLN A 394 45.14 50.39 2.83
N ILE A 395 44.02 50.05 3.47
CA ILE A 395 42.81 49.51 2.87
C ILE A 395 41.67 50.48 3.16
N SER A 396 40.95 50.87 2.12
CA SER A 396 39.77 51.74 2.20
C SER A 396 38.57 51.06 1.55
N LEU A 397 37.37 51.35 2.04
CA LEU A 397 36.10 50.90 1.49
C LEU A 397 35.30 52.13 1.05
N ASN A 398 34.93 52.21 -0.22
CA ASN A 398 34.29 53.37 -0.84
C ASN A 398 35.01 54.70 -0.52
N GLY A 399 36.34 54.67 -0.52
CA GLY A 399 37.19 55.83 -0.20
C GLY A 399 37.38 56.11 1.29
N ILE A 400 36.69 55.40 2.19
CA ILE A 400 36.85 55.57 3.64
C ILE A 400 37.85 54.55 4.18
N GLN A 401 38.89 55.01 4.85
CA GLN A 401 39.90 54.16 5.48
C GLN A 401 39.26 53.14 6.44
N GLN A 402 39.56 51.85 6.25
CA GLN A 402 39.10 50.76 7.13
C GLN A 402 40.24 50.21 7.99
N SER A 403 41.42 50.06 7.40
CA SER A 403 42.60 49.53 8.08
C SER A 403 43.87 50.15 7.51
N PHE A 404 44.86 50.41 8.36
CA PHE A 404 46.19 50.81 7.96
C PHE A 404 47.23 50.19 8.89
N THR A 405 48.43 49.98 8.37
CA THR A 405 49.58 49.55 9.17
C THR A 405 50.84 50.20 8.61
N ASN A 406 51.91 50.19 9.38
CA ASN A 406 53.22 50.64 8.93
C ASN A 406 54.33 49.71 9.40
N THR A 407 55.49 49.84 8.76
CA THR A 407 56.72 49.18 9.17
C THR A 407 57.89 50.14 9.01
N LYS A 408 58.88 50.08 9.92
CA LYS A 408 60.14 50.81 9.74
C LYS A 408 61.01 50.05 8.77
N VAL A 409 61.36 50.72 7.68
CA VAL A 409 62.34 50.30 6.69
C VAL A 409 63.67 50.90 7.13
N THR A 410 64.53 50.07 7.70
CA THR A 410 65.87 50.49 8.13
C THR A 410 66.78 50.68 6.93
N LEU A 411 67.86 51.44 7.13
CA LEU A 411 68.94 51.53 6.16
C LEU A 411 69.52 50.13 5.85
N PRO A 412 70.06 49.93 4.64
CA PRO A 412 70.86 48.74 4.34
C PRO A 412 72.02 48.60 5.34
N GLU A 413 72.35 47.36 5.69
CA GLU A 413 73.57 47.07 6.44
C GLU A 413 74.79 47.64 5.69
N ALA A 414 75.77 48.19 6.42
CA ALA A 414 76.93 48.87 5.81
C ALA A 414 77.73 47.98 4.82
N SER A 415 77.66 46.66 4.98
CA SER A 415 78.27 45.65 4.10
C SER A 415 77.24 44.74 3.40
N GLY A 416 75.94 45.00 3.55
CA GLY A 416 74.86 44.20 2.98
C GLY A 416 74.26 44.81 1.71
N ALA A 417 73.70 43.97 0.85
CA ALA A 417 72.88 44.43 -0.26
C ALA A 417 71.53 44.96 0.25
N PRO A 418 70.96 46.02 -0.36
CA PRO A 418 69.61 46.47 -0.02
C PRO A 418 68.59 45.34 -0.13
N SER A 419 67.77 45.17 0.91
CA SER A 419 66.68 44.20 0.94
C SER A 419 65.31 44.90 0.88
N PHE A 420 64.24 44.13 0.95
CA PHE A 420 62.88 44.64 1.12
C PHE A 420 62.38 44.37 2.54
N VAL A 421 61.64 45.32 3.09
CA VAL A 421 60.92 45.16 4.36
C VAL A 421 59.42 45.13 4.06
N SER A 422 58.75 44.07 4.48
CA SER A 422 57.32 43.87 4.22
C SER A 422 56.46 44.65 5.22
N CYS A 423 55.50 45.39 4.68
CA CYS A 423 54.40 46.01 5.42
C CYS A 423 53.12 45.25 5.09
N THR A 424 52.61 44.48 6.07
CA THR A 424 51.44 43.59 5.88
C THR A 424 50.23 44.13 6.62
N ASN A 425 49.22 44.57 5.88
CA ASN A 425 47.91 44.96 6.40
C ASN A 425 46.91 43.83 6.15
N SER A 426 46.55 43.12 7.22
CA SER A 426 45.55 42.06 7.21
C SER A 426 44.32 42.50 8.00
N THR A 427 43.14 42.41 7.40
CA THR A 427 41.88 42.83 8.04
C THR A 427 40.67 42.01 7.55
N LEU A 428 39.61 42.00 8.37
CA LEU A 428 38.30 41.46 8.03
C LEU A 428 37.34 42.62 7.79
N ILE A 429 36.74 42.68 6.59
CA ILE A 429 35.83 43.77 6.20
C ILE A 429 34.52 43.17 5.72
N LYS A 430 33.40 43.63 6.27
CA LYS A 430 32.08 43.33 5.73
C LYS A 430 31.83 44.23 4.52
N MET A 431 31.51 43.64 3.37
CA MET A 431 31.19 44.36 2.15
C MET A 431 29.80 43.94 1.65
N ASN A 432 29.02 44.90 1.17
CA ASN A 432 27.83 44.65 0.37
C ASN A 432 28.21 44.50 -1.10
N ALA A 433 27.39 43.76 -1.86
CA ALA A 433 27.55 43.67 -3.31
C ALA A 433 27.64 45.07 -3.96
N GLY A 434 28.64 45.27 -4.82
CA GLY A 434 28.94 46.54 -5.49
C GLY A 434 29.83 47.50 -4.72
N GLN A 435 30.15 47.26 -3.44
CA GLN A 435 31.10 48.12 -2.73
C GLN A 435 32.53 47.92 -3.22
N VAL A 436 33.30 49.02 -3.20
CA VAL A 436 34.63 49.10 -3.77
C VAL A 436 35.67 49.17 -2.66
N LEU A 437 36.47 48.12 -2.54
CA LEU A 437 37.71 48.15 -1.76
C LEU A 437 38.80 48.81 -2.60
N SER A 438 39.60 49.69 -2.01
CA SER A 438 40.82 50.22 -2.64
C SER A 438 42.01 50.06 -1.71
N PHE A 439 43.18 49.82 -2.29
CA PHE A 439 44.42 49.62 -1.55
C PHE A 439 45.47 50.66 -2.00
N GLN A 440 46.20 51.20 -1.02
CA GLN A 440 47.07 52.37 -1.17
C GLN A 440 48.33 52.22 -0.33
N ALA A 441 49.44 52.78 -0.82
CA ALA A 441 50.72 52.79 -0.13
C ALA A 441 51.20 54.22 0.10
N LEU A 442 52.07 54.40 1.09
CA LEU A 442 52.58 55.69 1.53
C LEU A 442 53.96 55.49 2.16
N SER A 443 54.85 56.47 2.02
CA SER A 443 56.07 56.56 2.83
C SER A 443 56.08 57.82 3.69
N PHE A 444 56.73 57.73 4.86
CA PHE A 444 57.01 58.86 5.73
C PHE A 444 58.48 58.86 6.15
N GLY A 445 59.12 60.03 6.19
CA GLY A 445 60.54 60.18 6.53
C GLY A 445 61.52 59.82 5.41
N SER A 446 61.06 59.73 4.16
CA SER A 446 61.91 59.48 2.99
C SER A 446 62.00 60.71 2.08
N THR A 447 62.93 60.74 1.13
CA THR A 447 62.97 61.72 0.02
C THR A 447 62.74 61.03 -1.34
N PRO A 448 61.49 60.65 -1.71
CA PRO A 448 61.21 59.97 -2.97
C PRO A 448 61.24 60.89 -4.20
N ASN A 449 61.41 62.20 -3.98
CA ASN A 449 61.44 63.22 -5.02
C ASN A 449 62.74 63.21 -5.86
N THR A 450 63.81 62.60 -5.35
CA THR A 450 65.08 62.41 -6.06
C THR A 450 65.18 61.02 -6.70
N THR A 451 64.76 59.98 -5.96
CA THR A 451 64.62 58.60 -6.45
C THR A 451 63.28 58.07 -5.99
N ASN A 452 62.40 57.66 -6.92
CA ASN A 452 61.10 57.11 -6.57
C ASN A 452 61.24 55.81 -5.75
N ILE A 453 60.37 55.61 -4.77
CA ILE A 453 60.27 54.30 -4.09
C ILE A 453 59.45 53.37 -5.00
N VAL A 454 60.08 52.30 -5.46
CA VAL A 454 59.44 51.27 -6.29
C VAL A 454 59.24 50.03 -5.43
N ALA A 455 58.02 49.83 -4.93
CA ALA A 455 57.68 48.77 -3.99
C ALA A 455 56.73 47.75 -4.63
N PRO A 456 57.14 46.48 -4.80
CA PRO A 456 56.24 45.41 -5.20
C PRO A 456 55.16 45.18 -4.13
N PHE A 457 53.95 44.83 -4.56
CA PHE A 457 52.87 44.49 -3.64
C PHE A 457 52.12 43.22 -4.06
N THR A 458 51.48 42.60 -3.07
CA THR A 458 50.49 41.52 -3.26
C THR A 458 49.21 41.89 -2.52
N ILE A 459 48.07 41.69 -3.17
CA ILE A 459 46.74 41.82 -2.57
C ILE A 459 46.00 40.49 -2.68
N ASN A 460 45.52 39.96 -1.57
CA ASN A 460 44.62 38.81 -1.53
C ASN A 460 43.29 39.26 -0.94
N VAL A 461 42.19 38.93 -1.60
CA VAL A 461 40.84 39.19 -1.12
C VAL A 461 40.03 37.91 -1.26
N VAL A 462 39.51 37.39 -0.14
CA VAL A 462 38.73 36.15 -0.12
C VAL A 462 37.49 36.35 0.73
N ARG A 463 36.32 35.99 0.21
CA ARG A 463 35.09 35.89 1.01
C ARG A 463 35.16 34.62 1.85
N ILE A 464 34.94 34.76 3.16
CA ILE A 464 35.17 33.69 4.14
C ILE A 464 33.90 33.12 4.78
N ASP A 465 32.73 33.68 4.48
CA ASP A 465 31.42 33.22 4.95
C ASP A 465 30.66 32.31 3.96
#